data_AF-A0A7W1JKV3-F1
#
_entry.id   AF-A0A7W1JKV3-F1
#
_cell.length_a   1.000
_cell.length_b   1.000
_cell.length_c   1.000
_cell.angle_alpha   90.00
_cell.angle_beta   90.00
_cell.angle_gamma   90.00
#
_symmetry.space_group_name_H-M   'P 1'
#
loop_
_entity.id
_entity.type
_entity.pdbx_description
1 polymer ?
#
loop_
_entity_poly.entity_id
_entity_poly.type
_entity_poly.pdbx_seq_one_letter_code
_entity_poly.pdbx_strand_id
1 'polypeptide(L)'
;LPDWGLLDGSAVQVPTEFGALPVVVADPALAAGGPAPGDQRSALQVLQRLLAETALISAEAEAAGRRAVSATFVAPTHWDPGADWPAADFFNGLDVGWLDPVGLDELLDEARPYDGRTGMNPSVEPVADELLPDALTSAAARLHRRAELLGQLVDGGTSLADWYDAGVALGVSAAGVRDLTVRQRVTERAAMSLQRTLRGVGLTGPEFVTLSSSRGRFPLTVSNQLDRSVTVSVSVETVPAAAASTRFDTGSRLTIDSGDQDTVTVETRVGDVGVTSAEAYVVTQSGRRVGVPLSFSMRTSVVGTVIWAIMGAASALLVFAVARRLWRRSRG
;
A
#
# COMPACT_ATOMS: atom_id res chain seq x y z
N LEU A 1 -20.10 4.13 10.11
CA LEU A 1 -19.95 4.92 11.35
C LEU A 1 -19.28 4.04 12.39
N PRO A 2 -18.41 4.56 13.29
CA PRO A 2 -17.85 3.77 14.38
C PRO A 2 -19.00 3.20 15.24
N ASP A 3 -18.92 1.93 15.59
CA ASP A 3 -19.87 1.19 16.45
C ASP A 3 -21.32 1.04 15.93
N TRP A 4 -21.61 1.46 14.71
CA TRP A 4 -22.90 1.22 14.06
C TRP A 4 -22.96 -0.17 13.43
N GLY A 5 -23.97 -0.95 13.79
CA GLY A 5 -24.36 -2.18 13.11
C GLY A 5 -25.69 -2.03 12.37
N LEU A 6 -25.93 -2.90 11.38
CA LEU A 6 -27.17 -2.95 10.60
C LEU A 6 -28.44 -3.03 11.47
N LEU A 7 -28.36 -3.75 12.59
CA LEU A 7 -29.47 -3.90 13.50
C LEU A 7 -29.85 -2.61 14.25
N ASP A 8 -28.97 -1.60 14.28
CA ASP A 8 -29.19 -0.33 14.96
C ASP A 8 -30.09 0.62 14.14
N GLY A 9 -30.50 0.20 12.94
CA GLY A 9 -31.35 0.96 12.04
C GLY A 9 -30.57 1.95 11.18
N SER A 10 -31.24 2.53 10.19
CA SER A 10 -30.61 3.38 9.18
C SER A 10 -30.66 4.86 9.51
N ALA A 11 -31.53 5.30 10.42
CA ALA A 11 -31.56 6.68 10.90
C ALA A 11 -30.88 6.77 12.27
N VAL A 12 -29.78 7.50 12.34
CA VAL A 12 -28.97 7.65 13.57
C VAL A 12 -28.64 9.10 13.85
N GLN A 13 -28.46 9.44 15.11
CA GLN A 13 -28.02 10.76 15.55
C GLN A 13 -26.52 10.74 15.79
N VAL A 14 -25.77 11.52 15.02
CA VAL A 14 -24.32 11.63 15.16
C VAL A 14 -24.00 12.90 15.95
N PRO A 15 -23.31 12.81 17.11
CA PRO A 15 -22.91 14.00 17.86
C PRO A 15 -21.86 14.79 17.06
N THR A 16 -22.08 16.09 16.89
CA THR A 16 -21.13 17.02 16.29
C THR A 16 -20.86 18.19 17.24
N GLU A 17 -19.82 18.99 16.95
CA GLU A 17 -19.52 20.21 17.70
C GLU A 17 -20.65 21.26 17.68
N PHE A 18 -21.60 21.13 16.74
CA PHE A 18 -22.75 22.01 16.58
C PHE A 18 -24.07 21.39 17.06
N GLY A 19 -24.02 20.20 17.68
CA GLY A 19 -25.20 19.45 18.13
C GLY A 19 -25.32 18.08 17.45
N ALA A 20 -26.35 17.32 17.81
CA ALA A 20 -26.64 16.04 17.18
C ALA A 20 -27.19 16.27 15.76
N LEU A 21 -26.61 15.59 14.77
CA LEU A 21 -27.03 15.63 13.38
C LEU A 21 -27.75 14.32 13.02
N PRO A 22 -28.98 14.36 12.48
CA PRO A 22 -29.59 13.18 11.90
C PRO A 22 -28.81 12.76 10.65
N VAL A 23 -28.33 11.53 10.64
CA VAL A 23 -27.61 10.90 9.54
C VAL A 23 -28.35 9.65 9.13
N VAL A 24 -28.50 9.47 7.82
CA VAL A 24 -29.03 8.23 7.25
C VAL A 24 -27.87 7.40 6.73
N VAL A 25 -27.77 6.17 7.22
CA VAL A 25 -26.77 5.20 6.82
C VAL A 25 -27.38 4.25 5.80
N ALA A 26 -26.89 4.34 4.56
CA ALA A 26 -27.21 3.38 3.53
C ALA A 26 -26.25 2.20 3.58
N ASP A 27 -26.77 0.98 3.47
CA ASP A 27 -25.94 -0.21 3.33
C ASP A 27 -25.57 -0.42 1.85
N PRO A 28 -24.29 -0.31 1.47
CA PRO A 28 -23.87 -0.52 0.09
C PRO A 28 -24.10 -1.96 -0.40
N ALA A 29 -24.21 -2.96 0.48
CA ALA A 29 -24.44 -4.35 0.10
C ALA A 29 -25.82 -4.58 -0.55
N LEU A 30 -26.81 -3.74 -0.21
CA LEU A 30 -28.16 -3.76 -0.81
C LEU A 30 -28.14 -3.38 -2.30
N ALA A 31 -27.11 -2.65 -2.74
CA ALA A 31 -26.95 -2.18 -4.10
C ALA A 31 -25.80 -2.87 -4.87
N ALA A 32 -25.20 -3.92 -4.29
CA ALA A 32 -24.04 -4.60 -4.87
C ALA A 32 -24.36 -5.43 -6.14
N GLY A 33 -25.64 -5.59 -6.48
CA GLY A 33 -26.11 -6.44 -7.56
C GLY A 33 -26.50 -7.85 -7.10
N GLY A 34 -27.15 -8.61 -7.99
CA GLY A 34 -27.60 -9.98 -7.74
C GLY A 34 -26.65 -11.06 -8.29
N PRO A 35 -26.87 -12.34 -7.93
CA PRO A 35 -26.02 -13.45 -8.35
C PRO A 35 -26.14 -13.79 -9.84
N ALA A 36 -25.09 -14.38 -10.42
CA ALA A 36 -25.12 -14.94 -11.78
C ALA A 36 -26.08 -16.16 -11.87
N PRO A 37 -26.63 -16.49 -13.07
CA PRO A 37 -26.38 -15.92 -14.39
C PRO A 37 -27.21 -14.66 -14.71
N GLY A 38 -26.65 -13.77 -15.55
CA GLY A 38 -27.30 -12.51 -15.99
C GLY A 38 -26.47 -11.28 -15.66
N ASP A 39 -26.96 -10.10 -16.06
CA ASP A 39 -26.37 -8.83 -15.61
C ASP A 39 -26.74 -8.62 -14.14
N GLN A 40 -25.73 -8.73 -13.29
CA GLN A 40 -25.83 -8.60 -11.83
C GLN A 40 -26.39 -7.23 -11.42
N ARG A 41 -26.27 -6.21 -12.27
CA ARG A 41 -26.78 -4.86 -12.01
C ARG A 41 -28.13 -4.61 -12.67
N SER A 42 -28.75 -5.58 -13.34
CA SER A 42 -30.11 -5.39 -13.85
C SER A 42 -31.12 -5.07 -12.73
N ALA A 43 -32.19 -4.36 -13.07
CA ALA A 43 -33.25 -3.99 -12.12
C ALA A 43 -33.77 -5.19 -11.33
N LEU A 44 -33.99 -6.32 -12.01
CA LEU A 44 -34.49 -7.55 -11.40
C LEU A 44 -33.50 -8.13 -10.37
N GLN A 45 -32.21 -8.18 -10.71
CA GLN A 45 -31.18 -8.74 -9.84
C GLN A 45 -30.97 -7.89 -8.58
N VAL A 46 -31.00 -6.56 -8.72
CA VAL A 46 -30.93 -5.65 -7.58
C VAL A 46 -32.19 -5.75 -6.71
N LEU A 47 -33.38 -5.85 -7.31
CA LEU A 47 -34.63 -6.05 -6.56
C LEU A 47 -34.58 -7.35 -5.74
N GLN A 48 -34.20 -8.46 -6.36
CA GLN A 48 -34.10 -9.76 -5.69
C GLN A 48 -33.09 -9.73 -4.54
N ARG A 49 -31.94 -9.08 -4.76
CA ARG A 49 -30.92 -8.87 -3.72
C ARG A 49 -31.46 -8.05 -2.57
N LEU A 50 -32.10 -6.91 -2.86
CA LEU A 50 -32.67 -6.01 -1.87
C LEU A 50 -33.69 -6.75 -0.99
N LEU A 51 -34.61 -7.50 -1.60
CA LEU A 51 -35.59 -8.31 -0.87
C LEU A 51 -34.93 -9.42 -0.03
N ALA A 52 -33.94 -10.13 -0.58
CA ALA A 52 -33.25 -11.20 0.14
C ALA A 52 -32.47 -10.68 1.35
N GLU A 53 -31.73 -9.57 1.19
CA GLU A 53 -30.94 -8.97 2.27
C GLU A 53 -31.84 -8.34 3.34
N THR A 54 -32.92 -7.64 2.95
CA THR A 54 -33.88 -7.11 3.94
C THR A 54 -34.62 -8.21 4.70
N ALA A 55 -34.90 -9.35 4.08
CA ALA A 55 -35.44 -10.52 4.76
C ALA A 55 -34.43 -11.16 5.73
N LEU A 56 -33.13 -11.16 5.37
CA LEU A 56 -32.08 -11.65 6.26
C LEU A 56 -31.91 -10.73 7.47
N ILE A 57 -31.85 -9.42 7.25
CA ILE A 57 -31.76 -8.40 8.30
C ILE A 57 -32.94 -8.51 9.27
N SER A 58 -34.16 -8.73 8.76
CA SER A 58 -35.34 -8.88 9.62
C SER A 58 -35.31 -10.16 10.45
N ALA A 59 -34.84 -11.28 9.88
CA ALA A 59 -34.66 -12.54 10.62
C ALA A 59 -33.58 -12.44 11.71
N GLU A 60 -32.45 -11.79 11.42
CA GLU A 60 -31.39 -11.55 12.40
C GLU A 60 -31.87 -10.62 13.53
N ALA A 61 -32.64 -9.58 13.19
CA ALA A 61 -33.25 -8.69 14.16
C ALA A 61 -34.20 -9.44 15.11
N GLU A 62 -35.05 -10.32 14.56
CA GLU A 62 -35.98 -11.14 15.34
C GLU A 62 -35.21 -12.08 16.29
N ALA A 63 -34.16 -12.75 15.80
CA ALA A 63 -33.30 -13.61 16.61
C ALA A 63 -32.59 -12.85 17.74
N ALA A 64 -32.25 -11.58 17.51
CA ALA A 64 -31.67 -10.68 18.50
C ALA A 64 -32.71 -10.02 19.44
N GLY A 65 -34.01 -10.35 19.30
CA GLY A 65 -35.09 -9.78 20.10
C GLY A 65 -35.42 -8.32 19.78
N ARG A 66 -34.97 -7.80 18.63
CA ARG A 66 -35.30 -6.45 18.15
C ARG A 66 -36.60 -6.50 17.35
N ARG A 67 -37.49 -5.55 17.60
CA ARG A 67 -38.73 -5.40 16.84
C ARG A 67 -38.54 -4.30 15.80
N ALA A 68 -38.66 -4.68 14.53
CA ALA A 68 -38.53 -3.83 13.34
C ALA A 68 -37.14 -3.16 13.19
N VAL A 69 -36.49 -3.41 12.06
CA VAL A 69 -35.22 -2.77 11.67
C VAL A 69 -35.42 -2.14 10.31
N SER A 70 -35.05 -0.86 10.21
CA SER A 70 -35.06 -0.12 8.94
C SER A 70 -33.78 -0.41 8.17
N ALA A 71 -33.89 -0.57 6.85
CA ALA A 71 -32.75 -0.61 5.94
C ALA A 71 -32.92 0.45 4.85
N THR A 72 -31.93 1.30 4.63
CA THR A 72 -31.96 2.31 3.57
C THR A 72 -31.23 1.83 2.33
N PHE A 73 -31.96 1.76 1.23
CA PHE A 73 -31.41 1.60 -0.12
C PHE A 73 -31.16 2.97 -0.75
N VAL A 74 -29.94 3.20 -1.23
CA VAL A 74 -29.60 4.34 -2.08
C VAL A 74 -29.10 3.77 -3.40
N ALA A 75 -29.83 4.05 -4.47
CA ALA A 75 -29.42 3.69 -5.82
C ALA A 75 -28.03 4.29 -6.12
N PRO A 76 -27.03 3.46 -6.52
CA PRO A 76 -25.73 3.98 -6.92
C PRO A 76 -25.89 4.92 -8.10
N THR A 77 -25.15 6.03 -8.11
CA THR A 77 -25.24 7.05 -9.19
C THR A 77 -24.84 6.54 -10.57
N HIS A 78 -24.23 5.36 -10.65
CA HIS A 78 -23.77 4.69 -11.87
C HIS A 78 -24.54 3.38 -12.13
N TRP A 79 -25.64 3.15 -11.42
CA TRP A 79 -26.47 1.99 -11.63
C TRP A 79 -27.18 2.10 -12.98
N ASP A 80 -26.91 1.16 -13.87
CA ASP A 80 -27.65 0.94 -15.10
C ASP A 80 -28.63 -0.21 -14.85
N PRO A 81 -29.95 0.06 -14.76
CA PRO A 81 -30.94 -0.97 -14.48
C PRO A 81 -31.19 -1.91 -15.69
N GLY A 82 -30.52 -1.65 -16.82
CA GLY A 82 -30.65 -2.40 -18.06
C GLY A 82 -31.84 -1.95 -18.91
N ALA A 83 -31.84 -2.32 -20.19
CA ALA A 83 -32.87 -1.93 -21.15
C ALA A 83 -34.27 -2.47 -20.79
N ASP A 84 -34.33 -3.61 -20.11
CA ASP A 84 -35.58 -4.29 -19.71
C ASP A 84 -36.04 -3.92 -18.29
N TRP A 85 -35.50 -2.86 -17.68
CA TRP A 85 -35.90 -2.45 -16.33
C TRP A 85 -37.41 -2.27 -16.10
N PRO A 86 -38.24 -1.82 -17.07
CA PRO A 86 -39.67 -1.70 -16.85
C PRO A 86 -40.34 -3.07 -16.61
N ALA A 87 -39.79 -4.14 -17.18
CA ALA A 87 -40.31 -5.50 -16.98
C ALA A 87 -40.01 -6.04 -15.58
N ALA A 88 -39.01 -5.48 -14.88
CA ALA A 88 -38.70 -5.84 -13.50
C ALA A 88 -39.68 -5.21 -12.49
N ASP A 89 -40.45 -4.20 -12.92
CA ASP A 89 -41.43 -3.47 -12.10
C ASP A 89 -40.89 -3.12 -10.69
N PHE A 90 -39.68 -2.56 -10.67
CA PHE A 90 -38.81 -2.50 -9.48
C PHE A 90 -39.51 -2.01 -8.21
N PHE A 91 -40.24 -0.89 -8.30
CA PHE A 91 -40.88 -0.28 -7.13
C PHE A 91 -42.12 -1.04 -6.66
N ASN A 92 -42.94 -1.55 -7.58
CA ASN A 92 -44.08 -2.40 -7.20
C ASN A 92 -43.61 -3.75 -6.65
N GLY A 93 -42.45 -4.24 -7.10
CA GLY A 93 -41.81 -5.44 -6.56
C GLY A 93 -41.39 -5.33 -5.09
N LEU A 94 -41.40 -4.13 -4.50
CA LEU A 94 -41.17 -3.91 -3.06
C LEU A 94 -42.45 -4.07 -2.22
N ASP A 95 -43.63 -4.12 -2.85
CA ASP A 95 -44.91 -4.35 -2.16
C ASP A 95 -45.10 -5.84 -1.87
N VAL A 96 -44.36 -6.34 -0.88
CA VAL A 96 -44.29 -7.77 -0.54
C VAL A 96 -45.01 -8.14 0.77
N GLY A 97 -45.80 -7.24 1.36
CA GLY A 97 -46.64 -7.49 2.54
C GLY A 97 -45.89 -7.67 3.88
N TRP A 98 -44.58 -7.92 3.84
CA TRP A 98 -43.68 -7.95 5.00
C TRP A 98 -42.69 -6.78 5.02
N LEU A 99 -42.66 -5.98 3.94
CA LEU A 99 -41.94 -4.71 3.87
C LEU A 99 -42.93 -3.55 3.99
N ASP A 100 -42.50 -2.52 4.70
CA ASP A 100 -43.17 -1.23 4.78
C ASP A 100 -42.23 -0.15 4.21
N PRO A 101 -42.41 0.28 2.96
CA PRO A 101 -41.56 1.30 2.36
C PRO A 101 -41.84 2.67 2.97
N VAL A 102 -40.87 3.22 3.70
CA VAL A 102 -40.98 4.55 4.34
C VAL A 102 -40.16 5.58 3.56
N GLY A 103 -40.74 6.76 3.35
CA GLY A 103 -40.05 7.91 2.75
C GLY A 103 -38.93 8.43 3.64
N LEU A 104 -37.86 8.97 3.06
CA LEU A 104 -36.75 9.53 3.83
C LEU A 104 -37.17 10.75 4.68
N ASP A 105 -38.14 11.50 4.17
CA ASP A 105 -38.79 12.63 4.84
C ASP A 105 -39.58 12.20 6.07
N GLU A 106 -40.30 11.09 5.98
CA GLU A 106 -41.05 10.50 7.09
C GLU A 106 -40.10 9.86 8.13
N LEU A 107 -39.03 9.19 7.69
CA LEU A 107 -38.03 8.61 8.58
C LEU A 107 -37.28 9.69 9.41
N LEU A 108 -37.20 10.92 8.91
CA LEU A 108 -36.38 11.97 9.50
C LEU A 108 -37.14 12.99 10.35
N ASP A 109 -38.48 12.91 10.47
CA ASP A 109 -39.49 13.62 11.32
C ASP A 109 -39.34 15.16 11.60
N GLU A 110 -38.17 15.74 11.33
CA GLU A 110 -37.78 17.14 11.42
C GLU A 110 -36.78 17.49 10.31
N ALA A 111 -36.83 16.81 9.16
CA ALA A 111 -36.04 17.20 8.00
C ALA A 111 -36.49 18.59 7.54
N ARG A 112 -35.83 19.64 8.02
CA ARG A 112 -36.00 20.97 7.47
C ARG A 112 -35.63 20.88 5.98
N PRO A 113 -36.55 21.24 5.07
CA PRO A 113 -36.21 21.30 3.65
C PRO A 113 -34.95 22.15 3.51
N TYR A 114 -33.89 21.58 2.93
CA TYR A 114 -32.74 22.37 2.56
C TYR A 114 -33.16 23.25 1.38
N ASP A 115 -33.56 24.47 1.69
CA ASP A 115 -33.96 25.55 0.78
C ASP A 115 -32.74 26.33 0.25
N GLY A 116 -31.55 26.00 0.74
CA GLY A 116 -30.30 26.33 0.09
C GLY A 116 -30.27 25.76 -1.33
N ARG A 117 -29.56 26.43 -2.24
CA ARG A 117 -29.36 25.91 -3.59
C ARG A 117 -28.62 24.57 -3.49
N THR A 118 -29.31 23.45 -3.64
CA THR A 118 -28.66 22.21 -4.03
C THR A 118 -28.15 22.47 -5.44
N GLY A 119 -26.85 22.67 -5.61
CA GLY A 119 -26.26 22.45 -6.91
C GLY A 119 -26.32 20.94 -7.18
N MET A 120 -27.52 20.43 -7.48
CA MET A 120 -27.64 19.37 -8.46
C MET A 120 -26.85 19.89 -9.64
N ASN A 121 -25.80 19.17 -10.02
CA ASN A 121 -25.10 19.47 -11.26
C ASN A 121 -26.17 19.25 -12.35
N PRO A 122 -26.77 20.32 -12.90
CA PRO A 122 -27.85 20.17 -13.84
C PRO A 122 -27.20 19.71 -15.12
N SER A 123 -27.21 18.40 -15.34
CA SER A 123 -26.43 17.75 -16.38
C SER A 123 -24.93 17.99 -16.18
N VAL A 124 -24.20 16.94 -15.80
CA VAL A 124 -22.93 16.78 -16.51
C VAL A 124 -23.39 16.58 -17.96
N GLU A 125 -23.49 17.67 -18.74
CA GLU A 125 -23.27 17.50 -20.18
C GLU A 125 -22.04 16.61 -20.23
N PRO A 126 -22.10 15.42 -20.85
CA PRO A 126 -20.91 14.59 -20.96
C PRO A 126 -19.86 15.54 -21.51
N VAL A 127 -18.90 15.91 -20.66
CA VAL A 127 -17.85 16.83 -21.07
C VAL A 127 -17.01 15.94 -21.95
N ALA A 128 -17.48 15.80 -23.20
CA ALA A 128 -17.07 14.76 -24.10
C ALA A 128 -15.60 14.93 -24.50
N ASP A 129 -15.01 16.08 -24.13
CA ASP A 129 -13.66 16.47 -24.52
C ASP A 129 -12.79 17.06 -23.38
N GLU A 130 -13.28 17.26 -22.15
CA GLU A 130 -12.42 17.78 -21.07
C GLU A 130 -11.79 16.61 -20.31
N LEU A 131 -10.67 16.14 -20.88
CA LEU A 131 -9.76 15.22 -20.21
C LEU A 131 -9.43 15.76 -18.81
N LEU A 132 -9.38 14.86 -17.82
CA LEU A 132 -8.93 15.22 -16.47
C LEU A 132 -7.57 15.96 -16.57
N PRO A 133 -7.39 17.08 -15.85
CA PRO A 133 -6.13 17.82 -15.89
C PRO A 133 -4.93 16.90 -15.56
N ASP A 134 -3.85 17.03 -16.33
CA ASP A 134 -2.63 16.22 -16.15
C ASP A 134 -2.09 16.28 -14.71
N ALA A 135 -2.27 17.41 -14.04
CA ALA A 135 -1.85 17.58 -12.67
C ALA A 135 -2.64 16.70 -11.69
N LEU A 136 -3.94 16.50 -11.95
CA LEU A 136 -4.81 15.64 -11.15
C LEU A 136 -4.50 14.17 -11.39
N THR A 137 -4.39 13.75 -12.66
CA THR A 137 -4.03 12.36 -13.02
C THR A 137 -2.63 12.00 -12.48
N SER A 138 -1.69 12.94 -12.55
CA SER A 138 -0.35 12.78 -11.96
C SER A 138 -0.38 12.66 -10.44
N ALA A 139 -1.22 13.44 -9.75
CA ALA A 139 -1.38 13.36 -8.31
C ALA A 139 -2.00 12.01 -7.89
N ALA A 140 -3.02 11.55 -8.61
CA ALA A 140 -3.63 10.24 -8.39
C ALA A 140 -2.65 9.09 -8.64
N ALA A 141 -1.85 9.17 -9.72
CA ALA A 141 -0.82 8.18 -10.01
C ALA A 141 0.28 8.16 -8.94
N ARG A 142 0.65 9.31 -8.37
CA ARG A 142 1.56 9.39 -7.21
C ARG A 142 0.94 8.73 -5.97
N LEU A 143 -0.35 8.98 -5.71
CA LEU A 143 -1.08 8.39 -4.61
C LEU A 143 -1.11 6.86 -4.73
N HIS A 144 -1.54 6.34 -5.88
CA HIS A 144 -1.60 4.91 -6.16
C HIS A 144 -0.24 4.21 -6.01
N ARG A 145 0.82 4.75 -6.64
CA ARG A 145 2.16 4.15 -6.53
C ARG A 145 2.68 4.08 -5.09
N ARG A 146 2.33 5.05 -4.24
CA ARG A 146 2.72 5.09 -2.83
C ARG A 146 1.88 4.16 -1.97
N ALA A 147 0.58 4.06 -2.26
CA ALA A 147 -0.32 3.10 -1.64
C ALA A 147 0.12 1.66 -1.92
N GLU A 148 0.44 1.32 -3.17
CA GLU A 148 0.97 0.01 -3.51
C GLU A 148 2.27 -0.31 -2.75
N LEU A 149 3.20 0.65 -2.66
CA LEU A 149 4.43 0.45 -1.90
C LEU A 149 4.13 0.13 -0.44
N LEU A 150 3.20 0.86 0.17
CA LEU A 150 2.80 0.60 1.56
C LEU A 150 2.13 -0.78 1.69
N GLY A 151 1.25 -1.14 0.77
CA GLY A 151 0.58 -2.45 0.74
C GLY A 151 1.54 -3.62 0.58
N GLN A 152 2.66 -3.43 -0.13
CA GLN A 152 3.71 -4.45 -0.26
C GLN A 152 4.63 -4.57 0.97
N LEU A 153 4.63 -3.57 1.85
CA LEU A 153 5.40 -3.58 3.09
C LEU A 153 4.63 -4.26 4.22
N VAL A 154 3.32 -4.00 4.34
CA VAL A 154 2.51 -4.46 5.48
C VAL A 154 1.91 -5.84 5.19
N ASP A 155 2.13 -6.80 6.09
CA ASP A 155 1.48 -8.12 6.01
C ASP A 155 -0.03 -8.02 6.29
N GLY A 156 -0.86 -8.66 5.45
CA GLY A 156 -2.33 -8.53 5.47
C GLY A 156 -2.91 -7.50 4.49
N GLY A 157 -2.13 -7.07 3.50
CA GLY A 157 -2.36 -5.90 2.66
C GLY A 157 -3.59 -5.81 1.75
N THR A 158 -4.49 -6.79 1.70
CA THR A 158 -5.68 -6.71 0.82
C THR A 158 -6.63 -5.59 1.25
N SER A 159 -7.04 -5.54 2.52
CA SER A 159 -7.97 -4.50 2.98
C SER A 159 -7.39 -3.09 2.94
N LEU A 160 -6.08 -2.97 3.12
CA LEU A 160 -5.39 -1.68 3.06
C LEU A 160 -5.22 -1.21 1.61
N ALA A 161 -4.88 -2.12 0.70
CA ALA A 161 -4.84 -1.84 -0.74
C ALA A 161 -6.21 -1.41 -1.26
N ASP A 162 -7.27 -2.14 -0.91
CA ASP A 162 -8.65 -1.81 -1.31
C ASP A 162 -9.08 -0.42 -0.83
N TRP A 163 -8.72 -0.05 0.42
CA TRP A 163 -9.02 1.28 0.97
C TRP A 163 -8.30 2.40 0.21
N TYR A 164 -7.03 2.21 -0.13
CA TYR A 164 -6.29 3.19 -0.91
C TYR A 164 -6.71 3.24 -2.38
N ASP A 165 -7.09 2.12 -2.98
CA ASP A 165 -7.62 2.07 -4.34
C ASP A 165 -8.98 2.79 -4.43
N ALA A 166 -9.84 2.65 -3.42
CA ALA A 166 -11.04 3.48 -3.29
C ALA A 166 -10.68 4.97 -3.15
N GLY A 167 -9.65 5.32 -2.37
CA GLY A 167 -9.14 6.69 -2.24
C GLY A 167 -8.59 7.26 -3.56
N VAL A 168 -7.88 6.45 -4.36
CA VAL A 168 -7.39 6.80 -5.69
C VAL A 168 -8.56 7.01 -6.65
N ALA A 169 -9.53 6.08 -6.67
CA ALA A 169 -10.73 6.16 -7.48
C ALA A 169 -11.55 7.42 -7.17
N LEU A 170 -11.74 7.74 -5.88
CA LEU A 170 -12.35 9.00 -5.45
C LEU A 170 -11.52 10.23 -5.84
N GLY A 171 -10.21 10.10 -5.95
CA GLY A 171 -9.30 11.16 -6.40
C GLY A 171 -9.52 11.55 -7.86
N VAL A 172 -9.87 10.60 -8.72
CA VAL A 172 -10.06 10.79 -10.18
C VAL A 172 -11.51 10.75 -10.62
N SER A 173 -12.44 10.45 -9.72
CA SER A 173 -13.86 10.38 -10.03
C SER A 173 -14.42 11.73 -10.48
N ALA A 174 -15.14 11.71 -11.60
CA ALA A 174 -15.95 12.83 -12.07
C ALA A 174 -17.25 13.01 -11.25
N ALA A 175 -17.64 11.99 -10.48
CA ALA A 175 -18.83 12.06 -9.63
C ALA A 175 -18.53 12.92 -8.38
N GLY A 176 -19.14 14.10 -8.33
CA GLY A 176 -19.21 14.91 -7.10
C GLY A 176 -18.14 16.00 -6.92
N VAL A 177 -17.50 16.47 -7.99
CA VAL A 177 -16.50 17.56 -7.88
C VAL A 177 -16.94 18.80 -8.66
N ARG A 178 -17.15 19.91 -7.94
CA ARG A 178 -17.37 21.25 -8.53
C ARG A 178 -16.06 21.98 -8.85
N ASP A 179 -14.94 21.55 -8.28
CA ASP A 179 -13.63 22.21 -8.40
C ASP A 179 -12.47 21.20 -8.47
N LEU A 180 -11.94 21.02 -9.68
CA LEU A 180 -10.81 20.12 -9.95
C LEU A 180 -9.51 20.57 -9.26
N THR A 181 -9.33 21.86 -8.99
CA THR A 181 -8.16 22.41 -8.26
C THR A 181 -8.19 22.01 -6.79
N VAL A 182 -9.37 22.02 -6.15
CA VAL A 182 -9.52 21.51 -4.78
C VAL A 182 -9.23 20.01 -4.74
N ARG A 183 -9.78 19.24 -5.69
CA ARG A 183 -9.55 17.79 -5.76
C ARG A 183 -8.07 17.46 -5.94
N GLN A 184 -7.37 18.14 -6.86
CA GLN A 184 -5.93 17.99 -7.05
C GLN A 184 -5.16 18.23 -5.75
N ARG A 185 -5.48 19.31 -5.02
CA ARG A 185 -4.81 19.62 -3.75
C ARG A 185 -5.04 18.56 -2.68
N VAL A 186 -6.26 18.00 -2.59
CA VAL A 186 -6.58 16.92 -1.65
C VAL A 186 -5.81 15.64 -2.01
N THR A 187 -5.84 15.23 -3.28
CA THR A 187 -5.12 14.04 -3.77
C THR A 187 -3.60 14.19 -3.56
N GLU A 188 -3.03 15.36 -3.82
CA GLU A 188 -1.61 15.62 -3.59
C GLU A 188 -1.25 15.56 -2.10
N ARG A 189 -2.09 16.12 -1.21
CA ARG A 189 -1.89 16.02 0.24
C ARG A 189 -1.95 14.58 0.72
N ALA A 190 -2.90 13.78 0.22
CA ALA A 190 -2.97 12.36 0.53
C ALA A 190 -1.70 11.64 0.08
N ALA A 191 -1.22 11.90 -1.14
CA ALA A 191 0.02 11.33 -1.65
C ALA A 191 1.21 11.74 -0.76
N MET A 192 1.32 13.01 -0.36
CA MET A 192 2.39 13.49 0.53
C MET A 192 2.30 12.89 1.94
N SER A 193 1.09 12.65 2.44
CA SER A 193 0.87 11.98 3.71
C SER A 193 1.44 10.56 3.68
N LEU A 194 1.09 9.78 2.66
CA LEU A 194 1.64 8.44 2.44
C LEU A 194 3.16 8.44 2.27
N GLN A 195 3.73 9.44 1.60
CA GLN A 195 5.18 9.56 1.48
C GLN A 195 5.87 9.76 2.84
N ARG A 196 5.23 10.50 3.76
CA ARG A 196 5.73 10.67 5.13
C ARG A 196 5.64 9.37 5.90
N THR A 197 4.54 8.62 5.76
CA THR A 197 4.41 7.28 6.31
C THR A 197 5.54 6.37 5.81
N LEU A 198 5.77 6.28 4.49
CA LEU A 198 6.84 5.45 3.92
C LEU A 198 8.25 5.83 4.39
N ARG A 199 8.49 7.08 4.84
CA ARG A 199 9.76 7.50 5.45
C ARG A 199 9.98 6.95 6.86
N GLY A 200 8.94 6.41 7.49
CA GLY A 200 9.06 5.69 8.76
C GLY A 200 9.84 4.39 8.63
N VAL A 201 9.99 3.85 7.41
CA VAL A 201 10.90 2.73 7.15
C VAL A 201 12.26 3.29 6.74
N GLY A 202 13.26 3.08 7.61
CA GLY A 202 14.58 3.68 7.48
C GLY A 202 15.70 2.64 7.48
N LEU A 203 16.86 3.04 6.95
CA LEU A 203 18.09 2.23 6.96
C LEU A 203 19.21 3.04 7.61
N THR A 204 19.94 2.41 8.53
CA THR A 204 21.09 3.01 9.23
C THR A 204 22.26 2.04 9.22
N GLY A 205 23.48 2.55 9.17
CA GLY A 205 24.68 1.73 9.10
C GLY A 205 25.95 2.58 9.18
N PRO A 206 27.11 1.96 9.02
CA PRO A 206 28.39 2.66 9.04
C PRO A 206 28.54 3.56 7.80
N GLU A 207 29.04 4.78 8.00
CA GLU A 207 29.42 5.68 6.89
C GLU A 207 30.66 5.17 6.14
N PHE A 208 31.52 4.43 6.84
CA PHE A 208 32.77 3.90 6.31
C PHE A 208 33.06 2.49 6.79
N VAL A 209 33.43 1.61 5.86
CA VAL A 209 33.77 0.21 6.13
C VAL A 209 35.20 -0.06 5.67
N THR A 210 36.03 -0.63 6.54
CA THR A 210 37.39 -1.07 6.17
C THR A 210 37.42 -2.59 6.06
N LEU A 211 37.85 -3.10 4.90
CA LEU A 211 38.05 -4.53 4.65
C LEU A 211 39.54 -4.86 4.65
N SER A 212 39.97 -5.68 5.61
CA SER A 212 41.35 -6.17 5.69
C SER A 212 41.71 -7.18 4.58
N SER A 213 40.73 -7.61 3.79
CA SER A 213 40.88 -8.56 2.69
C SER A 213 39.86 -8.27 1.57
N SER A 214 39.82 -9.10 0.52
CA SER A 214 38.78 -9.05 -0.51
C SER A 214 37.39 -9.45 0.00
N ARG A 215 37.26 -9.86 1.27
CA ARG A 215 36.00 -10.20 1.94
C ARG A 215 35.86 -9.42 3.24
N GLY A 216 34.61 -9.10 3.58
CA GLY A 216 34.28 -8.72 4.95
C GLY A 216 32.79 -8.64 5.19
N ARG A 217 32.44 -8.19 6.39
CA ARG A 217 31.07 -8.16 6.90
C ARG A 217 30.84 -6.83 7.60
N PHE A 218 29.66 -6.26 7.43
CA PHE A 218 29.26 -5.05 8.14
C PHE A 218 27.75 -5.08 8.45
N PRO A 219 27.32 -4.53 9.60
CA PRO A 219 25.91 -4.49 9.95
C PRO A 219 25.18 -3.34 9.25
N LEU A 220 23.95 -3.59 8.83
CA LEU A 220 22.97 -2.58 8.44
C LEU A 220 21.71 -2.79 9.28
N THR A 221 21.17 -1.74 9.86
CA THR A 221 19.97 -1.78 10.69
C THR A 221 18.81 -1.17 9.95
N VAL A 222 17.73 -1.94 9.80
CA VAL A 222 16.46 -1.49 9.25
C VAL A 222 15.55 -1.13 10.42
N SER A 223 14.90 0.03 10.35
CA SER A 223 13.98 0.52 11.39
C SER A 223 12.58 0.67 10.81
N ASN A 224 11.58 0.31 11.61
CA ASN A 224 10.18 0.43 11.27
C ASN A 224 9.47 1.35 12.26
N GLN A 225 9.24 2.60 11.90
CA GLN A 225 8.50 3.57 12.71
C GLN A 225 7.00 3.61 12.37
N LEU A 226 6.50 2.62 11.62
CA LEU A 226 5.08 2.48 11.35
C LEU A 226 4.37 1.88 12.57
N ASP A 227 3.04 2.02 12.59
CA ASP A 227 2.10 1.42 13.55
C ASP A 227 1.76 -0.06 13.23
N ARG A 228 2.49 -0.66 12.28
CA ARG A 228 2.23 -1.98 11.71
C ARG A 228 3.56 -2.71 11.52
N SER A 229 3.53 -4.04 11.60
CA SER A 229 4.68 -4.88 11.20
C SER A 229 4.92 -4.78 9.69
N VAL A 230 6.19 -4.74 9.29
CA VAL A 230 6.60 -4.65 7.88
C VAL A 230 7.55 -5.76 7.47
N THR A 231 7.43 -6.21 6.23
CA THR A 231 8.23 -7.27 5.65
C THR A 231 9.06 -6.74 4.47
N VAL A 232 10.39 -6.76 4.62
CA VAL A 232 11.35 -6.10 3.71
C VAL A 232 12.60 -6.92 3.47
N SER A 233 13.40 -6.53 2.48
CA SER A 233 14.77 -6.98 2.29
C SER A 233 15.71 -5.78 2.12
N VAL A 234 17.01 -5.99 2.22
CA VAL A 234 18.04 -4.96 1.97
C VAL A 234 18.74 -5.26 0.64
N SER A 235 19.00 -4.23 -0.17
CA SER A 235 19.81 -4.33 -1.38
C SER A 235 20.97 -3.34 -1.30
N VAL A 236 22.15 -3.72 -1.77
CA VAL A 236 23.35 -2.86 -1.78
C VAL A 236 23.95 -2.86 -3.18
N GLU A 237 24.24 -1.66 -3.69
CA GLU A 237 24.77 -1.46 -5.04
C GLU A 237 25.97 -0.50 -5.00
N THR A 238 26.97 -0.70 -5.86
CA THR A 238 28.10 0.22 -6.00
C THR A 238 27.75 1.44 -6.86
N VAL A 239 28.33 2.59 -6.53
CA VAL A 239 28.15 3.84 -7.28
C VAL A 239 29.51 4.35 -7.78
N PRO A 240 29.73 4.50 -9.11
CA PRO A 240 28.83 4.13 -10.21
C PRO A 240 28.72 2.60 -10.40
N ALA A 241 27.61 2.15 -10.96
CA ALA A 241 27.30 0.71 -11.17
C ALA A 241 28.35 -0.06 -12.01
N ALA A 242 29.19 0.65 -12.77
CA ALA A 242 30.28 0.08 -13.54
C ALA A 242 31.39 -0.58 -12.68
N ALA A 243 31.43 -0.34 -11.37
CA ALA A 243 32.31 -1.02 -10.42
C ALA A 243 31.82 -2.43 -10.01
N ALA A 244 31.19 -3.15 -10.95
CA ALA A 244 30.46 -4.42 -10.74
C ALA A 244 31.33 -5.62 -10.31
N SER A 245 32.62 -5.42 -10.05
CA SER A 245 33.51 -6.44 -9.48
C SER A 245 33.19 -6.74 -8.00
N THR A 246 32.35 -5.92 -7.35
CA THR A 246 31.92 -6.10 -5.97
C THR A 246 30.55 -6.79 -5.89
N ARG A 247 30.43 -7.80 -5.03
CA ARG A 247 29.18 -8.51 -4.75
C ARG A 247 28.80 -8.38 -3.29
N PHE A 248 27.51 -8.15 -3.04
CA PHE A 248 26.92 -8.10 -1.71
C PHE A 248 25.93 -9.25 -1.53
N ASP A 249 25.97 -9.86 -0.35
CA ASP A 249 24.97 -10.79 0.13
C ASP A 249 24.35 -10.16 1.37
N THR A 250 23.09 -9.76 1.24
CA THR A 250 22.32 -9.04 2.26
C THR A 250 21.40 -9.96 3.06
N GLY A 251 21.51 -11.28 2.88
CA GLY A 251 20.66 -12.25 3.55
C GLY A 251 19.22 -12.28 3.03
N SER A 252 18.35 -12.89 3.83
CA SER A 252 16.94 -13.11 3.53
C SER A 252 16.04 -11.96 3.99
N ARG A 253 14.75 -12.10 3.70
CA ARG A 253 13.66 -11.23 4.16
C ARG A 253 13.65 -11.06 5.69
N LEU A 254 13.34 -9.84 6.13
CA LEU A 254 13.15 -9.41 7.51
C LEU A 254 11.69 -9.06 7.72
N THR A 255 11.14 -9.46 8.86
CA THR A 255 9.85 -8.97 9.35
C THR A 255 10.14 -8.17 10.62
N ILE A 256 9.78 -6.89 10.61
CA ILE A 256 10.12 -5.93 11.66
C ILE A 256 8.83 -5.40 12.25
N ASP A 257 8.64 -5.63 13.54
CA ASP A 257 7.43 -5.20 14.24
C ASP A 257 7.30 -3.68 14.31
N SER A 258 6.09 -3.24 14.66
CA SER A 258 5.74 -1.83 14.79
C SER A 258 6.65 -1.13 15.81
N GLY A 259 7.33 -0.07 15.38
CA GLY A 259 8.24 0.70 16.24
C GLY A 259 9.58 0.03 16.53
N ASP A 260 9.86 -1.13 15.92
CA ASP A 260 11.06 -1.92 16.20
C ASP A 260 12.13 -1.76 15.09
N GLN A 261 13.30 -2.36 15.32
CA GLN A 261 14.41 -2.37 14.38
C GLN A 261 15.12 -3.73 14.37
N ASP A 262 15.64 -4.13 13.21
CA ASP A 262 16.40 -5.37 13.05
C ASP A 262 17.68 -5.14 12.26
N THR A 263 18.72 -5.91 12.57
CA THR A 263 20.06 -5.76 11.99
C THR A 263 20.40 -6.92 11.07
N VAL A 264 20.64 -6.60 9.80
CA VAL A 264 21.21 -7.52 8.80
C VAL A 264 22.72 -7.39 8.77
N THR A 265 23.40 -8.53 8.77
CA THR A 265 24.83 -8.58 8.46
C THR A 265 25.01 -8.75 6.95
N VAL A 266 25.57 -7.74 6.29
CA VAL A 266 25.90 -7.80 4.87
C VAL A 266 27.27 -8.45 4.70
N GLU A 267 27.36 -9.51 3.92
CA GLU A 267 28.63 -10.04 3.45
C GLU A 267 29.02 -9.38 2.13
N THR A 268 30.27 -8.95 2.01
CA THR A 268 30.79 -8.34 0.78
C THR A 268 32.01 -9.08 0.27
N ARG A 269 32.09 -9.18 -1.07
CA ARG A 269 33.27 -9.67 -1.80
C ARG A 269 33.66 -8.60 -2.82
N VAL A 270 34.85 -8.02 -2.65
CA VAL A 270 35.36 -6.96 -3.51
C VAL A 270 36.40 -7.54 -4.46
N GLY A 271 36.24 -7.30 -5.77
CA GLY A 271 37.19 -7.73 -6.79
C GLY A 271 38.42 -6.82 -6.90
N ASP A 272 38.24 -5.51 -6.70
CA ASP A 272 39.28 -4.50 -6.88
C ASP A 272 39.82 -3.92 -5.56
N VAL A 273 41.09 -3.51 -5.57
CA VAL A 273 41.73 -2.85 -4.43
C VAL A 273 41.48 -1.35 -4.51
N GLY A 274 41.01 -0.73 -3.44
CA GLY A 274 40.84 0.71 -3.38
C GLY A 274 39.69 1.17 -2.51
N VAL A 275 39.15 2.34 -2.85
CA VAL A 275 37.97 2.91 -2.21
C VAL A 275 36.80 2.84 -3.18
N THR A 276 35.68 2.29 -2.73
CA THR A 276 34.45 2.11 -3.53
C THR A 276 33.27 2.67 -2.76
N SER A 277 32.50 3.55 -3.39
CA SER A 277 31.24 4.05 -2.83
C SER A 277 30.11 3.06 -3.11
N ALA A 278 29.21 2.89 -2.14
CA ALA A 278 28.03 2.05 -2.26
C ALA A 278 26.81 2.74 -1.64
N GLU A 279 25.64 2.36 -2.15
CA GLU A 279 24.34 2.75 -1.60
C GLU A 279 23.57 1.51 -1.19
N ALA A 280 22.98 1.56 0.00
CA ALA A 280 22.07 0.55 0.49
C ALA A 280 20.63 1.06 0.47
N TYR A 281 19.70 0.18 0.11
CA TYR A 281 18.28 0.46 -0.03
C TYR A 281 17.47 -0.59 0.75
N VAL A 282 16.37 -0.15 1.36
CA VAL A 282 15.30 -1.07 1.75
C VAL A 282 14.47 -1.37 0.51
N VAL A 283 14.11 -2.63 0.30
CA VAL A 283 13.29 -3.07 -0.83
C VAL A 283 12.09 -3.89 -0.36
N THR A 284 10.96 -3.73 -1.05
CA THR A 284 9.76 -4.54 -0.83
C THR A 284 9.95 -5.97 -1.35
N GLN A 285 8.96 -6.84 -1.11
CA GLN A 285 8.95 -8.21 -1.63
C GLN A 285 9.01 -8.28 -3.17
N SER A 286 8.57 -7.24 -3.88
CA SER A 286 8.64 -7.15 -5.34
C SER A 286 9.93 -6.51 -5.85
N GLY A 287 10.86 -6.14 -4.95
CA GLY A 287 12.13 -5.49 -5.29
C GLY A 287 12.05 -3.97 -5.47
N ARG A 288 10.93 -3.32 -5.10
CA ARG A 288 10.80 -1.86 -5.20
C ARG A 288 11.50 -1.18 -4.02
N ARG A 289 12.27 -0.12 -4.30
CA ARG A 289 13.01 0.65 -3.28
C ARG A 289 12.07 1.49 -2.41
N VAL A 290 12.36 1.56 -1.12
CA VAL A 290 11.60 2.27 -0.09
C VAL A 290 12.54 3.15 0.74
N GLY A 291 12.03 4.31 1.17
CA GLY A 291 12.75 5.22 2.04
C GLY A 291 13.88 5.99 1.34
N VAL A 292 14.84 6.44 2.13
CA VAL A 292 16.04 7.17 1.67
C VAL A 292 17.22 6.19 1.62
N PRO A 293 18.04 6.21 0.57
CA PRO A 293 19.23 5.37 0.50
C PRO A 293 20.27 5.75 1.56
N LEU A 294 20.99 4.75 2.06
CA LEU A 294 22.18 4.95 2.90
C LEU A 294 23.43 4.88 2.01
N SER A 295 24.11 6.02 1.85
CA SER A 295 25.41 6.07 1.16
C SER A 295 26.56 5.80 2.14
N PHE A 296 27.50 4.96 1.74
CA PHE A 296 28.70 4.67 2.52
C PHE A 296 29.90 4.36 1.61
N SER A 297 31.11 4.45 2.17
CA SER A 297 32.35 4.15 1.45
C SER A 297 33.03 2.93 2.04
N MET A 298 33.57 2.08 1.17
CA MET A 298 34.34 0.91 1.56
C MET A 298 35.78 1.06 1.12
N ARG A 299 36.73 0.70 1.98
CA ARG A 299 38.16 0.65 1.63
C ARG A 299 38.67 -0.77 1.74
N THR A 300 39.32 -1.26 0.69
CA THR A 300 39.96 -2.57 0.65
C THR A 300 41.48 -2.43 0.60
N SER A 301 42.19 -3.29 1.33
CA SER A 301 43.65 -3.35 1.32
C SER A 301 44.16 -4.78 1.11
N VAL A 302 45.14 -4.97 0.23
CA VAL A 302 45.79 -6.28 0.00
C VAL A 302 47.17 -6.28 0.64
N VAL A 303 47.21 -6.47 1.95
CA VAL A 303 48.49 -6.61 2.67
C VAL A 303 48.90 -8.09 2.77
N GLY A 304 47.94 -9.01 2.85
CA GLY A 304 48.20 -10.42 3.12
C GLY A 304 48.94 -11.19 2.01
N THR A 305 48.55 -11.02 0.74
CA THR A 305 49.11 -11.83 -0.37
C THR A 305 50.58 -11.51 -0.65
N VAL A 306 50.97 -10.24 -0.54
CA VAL A 306 52.34 -9.79 -0.80
C VAL A 306 53.31 -10.39 0.22
N ILE A 307 52.92 -10.47 1.49
CA ILE A 307 53.72 -11.07 2.55
C ILE A 307 53.98 -12.56 2.25
N TRP A 308 52.95 -13.31 1.85
CA TRP A 308 53.10 -14.71 1.49
C TRP A 308 53.97 -14.92 0.24
N ALA A 309 53.86 -14.06 -0.77
CA ALA A 309 54.72 -14.13 -1.96
C ALA A 309 56.20 -13.90 -1.60
N ILE A 310 56.49 -12.90 -0.75
CA ILE A 310 57.86 -12.62 -0.28
C ILE A 310 58.38 -13.76 0.60
N MET A 311 57.57 -14.26 1.54
CA MET A 311 57.91 -15.42 2.38
C MET A 311 58.19 -16.68 1.55
N GLY A 312 57.36 -16.93 0.54
CA GLY A 312 57.54 -18.04 -0.39
C GLY A 312 58.81 -17.91 -1.23
N ALA A 313 59.08 -16.72 -1.77
CA ALA A 313 60.30 -16.46 -2.53
C ALA A 313 61.57 -16.58 -1.67
N ALA A 314 61.55 -16.04 -0.45
CA ALA A 314 62.65 -16.16 0.51
C ALA A 314 62.90 -17.63 0.90
N SER A 315 61.83 -18.39 1.16
CA SER A 315 61.91 -19.82 1.47
C SER A 315 62.47 -20.62 0.29
N ALA A 316 62.02 -20.33 -0.94
CA ALA A 316 62.53 -20.98 -2.15
C ALA A 316 64.02 -20.69 -2.38
N LEU A 317 64.45 -19.43 -2.18
CA LEU A 317 65.87 -19.04 -2.25
C LEU A 317 66.71 -19.77 -1.21
N LEU A 318 66.22 -19.91 0.02
CA LEU A 318 66.90 -20.64 1.09
C LEU A 318 67.09 -22.12 0.71
N VAL A 319 66.02 -22.78 0.25
CA VAL A 319 66.06 -24.18 -0.18
C VAL A 319 67.02 -24.36 -1.36
N PHE A 320 66.99 -23.45 -2.34
CA PHE A 320 67.90 -23.47 -3.48
C PHE A 320 69.36 -23.31 -3.06
N ALA A 321 69.65 -22.39 -2.13
CA ALA A 321 70.99 -22.17 -1.60
C ALA A 321 71.53 -23.40 -0.84
N VAL A 322 70.68 -24.04 -0.02
CA VAL A 322 71.01 -25.27 0.71
C VAL A 322 71.27 -26.43 -0.25
N ALA A 323 70.39 -26.65 -1.24
CA ALA A 323 70.55 -27.71 -2.23
C ALA A 323 71.84 -27.53 -3.05
N ARG A 324 72.12 -26.30 -3.52
CA ARG A 324 73.37 -25.98 -4.23
C ARG A 324 74.61 -26.22 -3.36
N ARG A 325 74.55 -25.92 -2.06
CA ARG A 325 75.65 -26.16 -1.12
C ARG A 325 75.92 -27.65 -0.95
N LEU A 326 74.89 -28.47 -0.80
CA LEU A 326 75.02 -29.92 -0.69
C LEU A 326 75.60 -30.54 -1.97
N TRP A 327 75.14 -30.09 -3.14
CA TRP A 327 75.60 -30.64 -4.42
C TRP A 327 77.06 -30.31 -4.75
N ARG A 328 77.57 -29.15 -4.29
CA ARG A 328 78.99 -28.83 -4.37
C ARG A 328 79.84 -29.68 -3.44
N ARG A 329 79.28 -30.15 -2.32
CA ARG A 329 80.01 -30.93 -1.31
C ARG A 329 80.12 -32.42 -1.64
N SER A 330 79.27 -32.94 -2.52
CA SER A 330 79.32 -34.33 -2.99
C SER A 330 80.14 -34.53 -4.27
N ARG A 331 80.72 -33.46 -4.83
CA ARG A 331 81.54 -33.48 -6.05
C ARG A 331 82.99 -33.03 -5.84
N GLY A 332 83.38 -32.75 -4.59
CA GLY A 332 84.77 -32.61 -4.17
C GLY A 332 85.07 -33.70 -3.15
#